data_AF-A0A2T6VK62-F1
#
_entry.id   AF-A0A2T6VK62-F1
#
_cell.length_a   1.000
_cell.length_b   1.000
_cell.length_c   1.000
_cell.angle_alpha   90.00
_cell.angle_beta   90.00
_cell.angle_gamma   90.00
#
_symmetry.space_group_name_H-M   'P 1'
#
loop_
_entity.id
_entity.type
_entity.pdbx_description
1 polymer ?
#
loop_
_entity_poly.entity_id
_entity_poly.type
_entity_poly.pdbx_seq_one_letter_code
_entity_poly.pdbx_strand_id
1 'polypeptide(L)'
;MAILRANLSPKNKLNATLKGWLPILQSELEDLEEVLKQNALDNPLIKIENKRIKNFSDRFSAKKSSDHLENFAIASKSLFETLEAQIIPPLFPTETSQKIAMDIISGLDSEGYFEENVEERAKILGVESEVYEKVRKRFSYLNPAGIGARDVKESFLFQLESRELDNNELYEEARKIILNLEKHHEFSKDFYYEKALKILKSFKNPPAIEFLEKEIEVIP
;
A
#
# COMPACT_ATOMS: atom_id res chain seq x y z
N MET A 1 -0.84 -12.82 31.83
CA MET A 1 -0.96 -11.57 31.07
C MET A 1 -2.44 -11.19 31.02
N ALA A 2 -2.87 -10.22 31.83
CA ALA A 2 -4.24 -9.75 31.84
C ALA A 2 -4.31 -8.43 31.07
N ILE A 3 -4.99 -8.43 29.93
CA ILE A 3 -5.23 -7.25 29.12
C ILE A 3 -6.37 -6.48 29.78
N LEU A 4 -6.05 -5.38 30.47
CA LEU A 4 -7.03 -4.43 30.98
C LEU A 4 -7.59 -3.62 29.80
N ARG A 5 -8.72 -4.06 29.25
CA ARG A 5 -9.57 -3.21 28.41
C ARG A 5 -10.14 -2.09 29.28
N ALA A 6 -9.49 -0.92 29.25
CA ALA A 6 -10.07 0.28 29.82
C ALA A 6 -11.16 0.79 28.86
N ASN A 7 -12.43 0.51 29.18
CA ASN A 7 -13.56 1.24 28.63
C ASN A 7 -13.44 2.70 29.10
N LEU A 8 -12.78 3.54 28.30
CA LEU A 8 -12.78 4.99 28.45
C LEU A 8 -14.11 5.53 27.93
N SER A 9 -15.21 5.26 28.64
CA SER A 9 -16.32 6.21 28.60
C SER A 9 -15.77 7.53 29.17
N PRO A 10 -15.76 8.65 28.42
CA PRO A 10 -15.30 9.91 28.96
C PRO A 10 -16.31 10.34 30.02
N LYS A 11 -16.04 10.00 31.29
CA LYS A 11 -16.80 10.52 32.42
C LYS A 11 -16.36 11.96 32.63
N ASN A 12 -16.78 12.85 31.74
CA ASN A 12 -16.70 14.29 31.87
C ASN A 12 -17.65 14.75 32.99
N LYS A 13 -17.26 14.48 34.26
CA LYS A 13 -17.82 15.19 35.41
C LYS A 13 -17.18 16.57 35.50
N LEU A 14 -17.46 17.41 34.50
CA LEU A 14 -17.18 18.84 34.57
C LEU A 14 -18.13 19.48 35.60
N ASN A 15 -17.61 20.37 36.43
CA ASN A 15 -18.38 21.11 37.44
C ASN A 15 -19.49 21.94 36.76
N ALA A 16 -20.69 22.04 37.34
CA ALA A 16 -21.86 22.67 36.71
C ALA A 16 -21.61 24.13 36.29
N THR A 17 -20.75 24.85 37.02
CA THR A 17 -20.28 26.18 36.66
C THR A 17 -19.41 26.18 35.40
N LEU A 18 -18.42 25.28 35.31
CA LEU A 18 -17.57 25.13 34.12
C LEU A 18 -18.36 24.65 32.89
N LYS A 19 -19.40 23.83 33.10
CA LYS A 19 -20.33 23.40 32.05
C LYS A 19 -21.13 24.58 31.46
N GLY A 20 -21.52 25.55 32.28
CA GLY A 20 -22.19 26.76 31.80
C GLY A 20 -21.26 27.74 31.08
N TRP A 21 -19.97 27.73 31.42
CA TRP A 21 -18.99 28.71 30.92
C TRP A 21 -18.23 28.24 29.67
N LEU A 22 -18.15 26.93 29.38
CA LEU A 22 -17.50 26.41 28.17
C LEU A 22 -18.43 25.48 27.35
N PRO A 23 -19.42 26.04 26.63
CA PRO A 23 -20.29 25.26 25.73
C PRO A 23 -19.50 24.52 24.63
N ILE A 24 -18.33 25.06 24.25
CA ILE A 24 -17.41 24.57 23.22
C ILE A 24 -16.93 23.13 23.49
N LEU A 25 -16.81 22.71 24.76
CA LEU A 25 -16.35 21.36 25.12
C LEU A 25 -17.48 20.31 25.09
N GLN A 26 -18.73 20.75 24.93
CA GLN A 26 -19.91 19.89 24.91
C GLN A 26 -20.55 19.80 23.53
N SER A 27 -20.24 20.73 22.62
CA SER A 27 -20.69 20.67 21.22
C SER A 27 -19.98 19.54 20.47
N GLU A 28 -20.73 18.84 19.64
CA GLU A 28 -20.17 17.90 18.66
C GLU A 28 -19.38 18.66 17.59
N LEU A 29 -18.49 17.97 16.87
CA LEU A 29 -17.59 18.58 15.89
C LEU A 29 -18.32 19.35 14.78
N GLU A 30 -19.54 18.91 14.41
CA GLU A 30 -20.42 19.58 13.45
C GLU A 30 -20.86 20.98 13.93
N ASP A 31 -21.19 21.12 15.20
CA ASP A 31 -21.78 22.35 15.76
C ASP A 31 -20.73 23.34 16.26
N LEU A 32 -19.47 22.89 16.40
CA LEU A 32 -18.36 23.68 16.92
C LEU A 32 -18.10 24.94 16.09
N GLU A 33 -18.27 24.87 14.77
CA GLU A 33 -18.05 26.02 13.89
C GLU A 33 -19.07 27.13 14.13
N GLU A 34 -20.33 26.78 14.38
CA GLU A 34 -21.40 27.75 14.69
C GLU A 34 -21.19 28.38 16.06
N VAL A 35 -20.84 27.57 17.06
CA VAL A 35 -20.53 28.05 18.41
C VAL A 35 -19.33 29.01 18.38
N LEU A 36 -18.28 28.70 17.62
CA LEU A 36 -17.13 29.59 17.48
C LEU A 36 -17.50 30.90 16.78
N LYS A 37 -18.30 30.87 15.70
CA LYS A 37 -18.78 32.07 15.01
C LYS A 37 -19.59 32.99 15.92
N GLN A 38 -20.45 32.40 16.76
CA GLN A 38 -21.23 33.16 17.73
C GLN A 38 -20.34 33.81 18.79
N ASN A 39 -19.35 33.08 19.33
CA ASN A 39 -18.38 33.64 20.28
C ASN A 39 -17.42 34.66 19.65
N ALA A 40 -17.18 34.60 18.33
CA ALA A 40 -16.37 35.58 17.63
C ALA A 40 -17.05 36.94 17.45
N LEU A 41 -18.40 37.00 17.51
CA LEU A 41 -19.12 38.28 17.54
C LEU A 41 -18.82 39.08 18.81
N ASP A 42 -18.64 38.38 19.94
CA ASP A 42 -18.36 38.99 21.23
C ASP A 42 -16.89 39.43 21.37
N ASN A 43 -16.00 38.89 20.54
CA ASN A 43 -14.59 39.27 20.53
C ASN A 43 -14.14 39.67 19.11
N PRO A 44 -14.24 40.96 18.74
CA PRO A 44 -13.93 41.47 17.41
C PRO A 44 -12.47 41.30 16.97
N LEU A 45 -11.58 40.79 17.83
CA LEU A 45 -10.20 40.42 17.49
C LEU A 45 -10.02 38.93 17.11
N ILE A 46 -11.05 38.09 17.23
CA ILE A 46 -10.99 36.67 16.87
C ILE A 46 -11.19 36.49 15.38
N LYS A 47 -10.25 35.80 14.73
CA LYS A 47 -10.36 35.33 13.34
C LYS A 47 -10.43 33.81 13.33
N ILE A 48 -11.55 33.28 12.84
CA ILE A 48 -11.74 31.83 12.69
C ILE A 48 -11.25 31.44 11.30
N GLU A 49 -10.20 30.61 11.23
CA GLU A 49 -9.68 30.10 9.97
C GLU A 49 -9.84 28.58 9.91
N ASN A 50 -10.76 28.09 9.07
CA ASN A 50 -10.87 26.67 8.77
C ASN A 50 -9.91 26.33 7.61
N LYS A 51 -8.75 25.75 7.94
CA LYS A 51 -7.72 25.38 6.96
C LYS A 51 -8.25 24.43 5.87
N ARG A 52 -9.32 23.67 6.14
CA ARG A 52 -9.93 22.76 5.15
C ARG A 52 -10.67 23.50 4.02
N ILE A 53 -11.25 24.67 4.32
CA ILE A 53 -12.12 25.41 3.38
C ILE A 53 -11.30 26.34 2.46
N LYS A 54 -10.19 26.90 2.95
CA LYS A 54 -9.23 27.67 2.11
C LYS A 54 -8.73 26.84 0.91
N ASN A 55 -8.55 25.52 1.12
CA ASN A 55 -8.16 24.58 0.07
C ASN A 55 -9.20 24.39 -1.05
N PHE A 56 -10.45 24.84 -0.89
CA PHE A 56 -11.49 24.75 -1.93
C PHE A 56 -11.62 26.06 -2.72
N SER A 57 -11.53 27.21 -2.04
CA SER A 57 -11.63 28.53 -2.67
C SER A 57 -10.36 28.92 -3.44
N ASP A 58 -9.18 28.50 -2.99
CA ASP A 58 -7.92 28.77 -3.70
C ASP A 58 -7.80 27.97 -5.02
N ARG A 59 -8.64 26.94 -5.23
CA ARG A 59 -8.70 26.15 -6.48
C ARG A 59 -9.22 26.95 -7.67
N PHE A 60 -9.96 28.04 -7.44
CA PHE A 60 -10.55 28.85 -8.51
C PHE A 60 -9.78 30.13 -8.84
N SER A 61 -8.78 30.54 -8.02
CA SER A 61 -8.11 31.85 -8.21
C SER A 61 -6.59 31.82 -8.38
N ALA A 62 -5.91 30.68 -8.27
CA ALA A 62 -4.45 30.65 -8.32
C ALA A 62 -3.87 30.38 -9.72
N LYS A 63 -4.04 31.34 -10.65
CA LYS A 63 -3.18 31.44 -11.85
C LYS A 63 -2.00 32.34 -11.52
N LYS A 64 -0.96 31.80 -10.87
CA LYS A 64 0.47 32.23 -10.85
C LYS A 64 1.19 31.71 -9.59
N SER A 65 1.88 30.58 -9.73
CA SER A 65 3.22 30.32 -9.18
C SER A 65 3.60 28.89 -9.57
N SER A 66 4.54 28.75 -10.50
CA SER A 66 4.99 27.45 -11.00
C SER A 66 5.70 26.61 -9.95
N ASP A 67 6.24 27.23 -8.89
CA ASP A 67 7.20 26.57 -8.00
C ASP A 67 6.58 26.01 -6.71
N HIS A 68 5.32 26.35 -6.40
CA HIS A 68 4.58 25.75 -5.28
C HIS A 68 3.58 24.67 -5.71
N LEU A 69 3.30 24.57 -7.02
CA LEU A 69 2.41 23.55 -7.58
C LEU A 69 3.07 22.16 -7.55
N GLU A 70 4.40 22.09 -7.70
CA GLU A 70 5.13 20.81 -7.69
C GLU A 70 5.11 20.12 -6.33
N ASN A 71 4.98 20.87 -5.23
CA ASN A 71 4.95 20.32 -3.87
C ASN A 71 3.58 19.75 -3.43
N PHE A 72 2.49 20.05 -4.14
CA PHE A 72 1.14 19.58 -3.77
C PHE A 72 0.61 18.47 -4.67
N ALA A 73 1.28 18.17 -5.79
CA ALA A 73 0.93 17.09 -6.69
C ALA A 73 1.60 15.75 -6.32
N ILE A 74 1.94 15.52 -5.05
CA ILE A 74 2.32 14.19 -4.59
C ILE A 74 1.04 13.39 -4.32
N ALA A 75 0.27 13.13 -5.38
CA ALA A 75 -0.60 11.96 -5.37
C ALA A 75 0.36 10.76 -5.36
N SER A 76 0.36 9.98 -4.28
CA SER A 76 1.10 8.72 -4.27
C SER A 76 0.56 7.85 -5.41
N LYS A 77 1.42 7.52 -6.38
CA LYS A 77 1.04 6.68 -7.51
C LYS A 77 0.41 5.39 -6.99
N SER A 78 -0.73 5.03 -7.56
CA SER A 78 -1.39 3.76 -7.24
C SER A 78 -0.53 2.58 -7.71
N LEU A 79 -0.69 1.41 -7.07
CA LEU A 79 -0.01 0.18 -7.50
C LEU A 79 -0.24 -0.09 -8.99
N PHE A 80 -1.49 0.06 -9.44
CA PHE A 80 -1.87 -0.09 -10.84
C PHE A 80 -1.07 0.86 -11.75
N GLU A 81 -1.02 2.16 -11.43
CA GLU A 81 -0.31 3.16 -12.22
C GLU A 81 1.21 2.88 -12.26
N THR A 82 1.78 2.42 -11.15
CA THR A 82 3.21 2.07 -11.12
C THR A 82 3.55 0.85 -11.96
N LEU A 83 2.67 -0.15 -11.98
CA LEU A 83 2.87 -1.36 -12.78
C LEU A 83 2.62 -1.09 -14.26
N GLU A 84 1.57 -0.34 -14.60
CA GLU A 84 1.27 0.09 -15.96
C GLU A 84 2.45 0.83 -16.59
N ALA A 85 3.07 1.76 -15.85
CA ALA A 85 4.25 2.48 -16.30
C ALA A 85 5.47 1.58 -16.57
N GLN A 86 5.50 0.37 -15.99
CA GLN A 86 6.58 -0.61 -16.18
C GLN A 86 6.30 -1.61 -17.31
N ILE A 87 5.08 -1.67 -17.86
CA ILE A 87 4.78 -2.49 -19.04
C ILE A 87 5.31 -1.78 -20.30
N ILE A 88 6.62 -1.80 -20.45
CA ILE A 88 7.31 -1.25 -21.62
C ILE A 88 8.34 -2.24 -22.17
N PRO A 89 8.75 -2.11 -23.45
CA PRO A 89 9.91 -2.81 -23.97
C PRO A 89 11.18 -2.40 -23.18
N PRO A 90 12.12 -3.32 -22.88
CA PRO A 90 12.32 -4.64 -23.47
C PRO A 90 11.61 -5.81 -22.77
N LEU A 91 11.03 -5.61 -21.58
CA LEU A 91 10.44 -6.70 -20.79
C LEU A 91 9.17 -7.26 -21.45
N PHE A 92 8.37 -6.40 -22.07
CA PHE A 92 7.17 -6.76 -22.84
C PHE A 92 7.31 -6.26 -24.29
N PRO A 93 8.01 -7.01 -25.16
CA PRO A 93 8.38 -6.54 -26.49
C PRO A 93 7.23 -6.55 -27.51
N THR A 94 6.24 -7.43 -27.35
CA THR A 94 5.12 -7.57 -28.29
C THR A 94 3.85 -6.92 -27.75
N GLU A 95 3.04 -6.34 -28.62
CA GLU A 95 1.73 -5.77 -28.23
C GLU A 95 0.83 -6.79 -27.53
N THR A 96 0.86 -8.05 -27.97
CA THR A 96 0.16 -9.15 -27.31
C THR A 96 0.63 -9.34 -25.87
N SER A 97 1.94 -9.24 -25.62
CA SER A 97 2.50 -9.36 -24.26
C SER A 97 2.10 -8.21 -23.36
N GLN A 98 1.96 -7.00 -23.91
CA GLN A 98 1.50 -5.82 -23.15
C GLN A 98 0.02 -5.92 -22.82
N LYS A 99 -0.81 -6.40 -23.76
CA LYS A 99 -2.24 -6.67 -23.51
C LYS A 99 -2.44 -7.71 -22.43
N ILE A 100 -1.67 -8.80 -22.47
CA ILE A 100 -1.71 -9.83 -21.42
C ILE A 100 -1.25 -9.25 -20.08
N ALA A 101 -0.17 -8.46 -20.07
CA ALA A 101 0.31 -7.85 -18.82
C ALA A 101 -0.74 -6.89 -18.22
N MET A 102 -1.42 -6.11 -19.04
CA MET A 102 -2.51 -5.23 -18.59
C MET A 102 -3.68 -6.01 -18.00
N ASP A 103 -4.03 -7.13 -18.62
CA ASP A 103 -5.05 -8.06 -18.11
C ASP A 103 -4.65 -8.63 -16.75
N ILE A 104 -3.40 -9.06 -16.59
CA ILE A 104 -2.85 -9.58 -15.34
C ILE A 104 -2.92 -8.52 -14.24
N ILE A 105 -2.47 -7.28 -14.51
CA ILE A 105 -2.53 -6.19 -13.52
C ILE A 105 -3.98 -5.95 -13.07
N SER A 106 -4.93 -6.00 -14.00
CA SER A 106 -6.35 -5.80 -13.70
C SER A 106 -6.95 -6.93 -12.84
N GLY A 107 -6.34 -8.11 -12.85
CA GLY A 107 -6.72 -9.27 -12.03
C GLY A 107 -5.91 -9.42 -10.73
N LEU A 108 -5.10 -8.44 -10.35
CA LEU A 108 -4.38 -8.44 -9.06
C LEU A 108 -5.29 -7.98 -7.93
N ASP A 109 -5.16 -8.64 -6.77
CA ASP A 109 -5.79 -8.19 -5.53
C ASP A 109 -5.01 -7.00 -4.90
N SER A 110 -5.61 -6.35 -3.89
CA SER A 110 -5.03 -5.32 -3.04
C SER A 110 -3.67 -5.70 -2.43
N GLU A 111 -3.45 -7.00 -2.17
CA GLU A 111 -2.18 -7.54 -1.68
C GLU A 111 -1.14 -7.79 -2.79
N GLY A 112 -1.55 -7.72 -4.07
CA GLY A 112 -0.68 -7.95 -5.23
C GLY A 112 -0.56 -9.41 -5.68
N TYR A 113 -1.42 -10.30 -5.19
CA TYR A 113 -1.54 -11.69 -5.65
C TYR A 113 -2.45 -11.80 -6.87
N PHE A 114 -2.18 -12.80 -7.71
CA PHE A 114 -3.01 -13.12 -8.88
C PHE A 114 -3.88 -14.34 -8.56
N GLU A 115 -5.16 -14.10 -8.26
CA GLU A 115 -6.11 -15.15 -7.88
C GLU A 115 -6.85 -15.77 -9.07
N GLU A 116 -6.83 -15.10 -10.23
CA GLU A 116 -7.60 -15.52 -11.39
C GLU A 116 -7.00 -16.75 -12.12
N ASN A 117 -7.85 -17.47 -12.87
CA ASN A 117 -7.42 -18.63 -13.62
C ASN A 117 -6.81 -18.23 -14.98
N VAL A 118 -5.54 -18.59 -15.19
CA VAL A 118 -4.81 -18.31 -16.44
C VAL A 118 -5.48 -18.88 -17.68
N GLU A 119 -6.10 -20.06 -17.61
CA GLU A 119 -6.76 -20.67 -18.78
C GLU A 119 -8.02 -19.90 -19.19
N GLU A 120 -8.78 -19.40 -18.22
CA GLU A 120 -10.00 -18.63 -18.48
C GLU A 120 -9.64 -17.26 -19.05
N ARG A 121 -8.67 -16.56 -18.44
CA ARG A 121 -8.16 -15.28 -18.94
C ARG A 121 -7.55 -15.39 -20.32
N ALA A 122 -6.76 -16.44 -20.57
CA ALA A 122 -6.18 -16.69 -21.89
C ALA A 122 -7.26 -16.90 -22.98
N LYS A 123 -8.35 -17.62 -22.67
CA LYS A 123 -9.49 -17.79 -23.58
C LYS A 123 -10.19 -16.48 -23.90
N ILE A 124 -10.38 -15.60 -22.91
CA ILE A 124 -11.01 -14.28 -23.10
C ILE A 124 -10.18 -13.42 -24.07
N LEU A 125 -8.85 -13.48 -23.94
CA LEU A 125 -7.91 -12.75 -24.80
C LEU A 125 -7.64 -13.43 -26.15
N GLY A 126 -8.11 -14.66 -26.36
CA GLY A 126 -7.84 -15.44 -27.57
C GLY A 126 -6.38 -15.86 -27.72
N VAL A 127 -5.65 -16.02 -26.61
CA VAL A 127 -4.23 -16.42 -26.58
C VAL A 127 -4.06 -17.81 -25.99
N GLU A 128 -2.94 -18.46 -26.30
CA GLU A 128 -2.58 -19.74 -25.70
C GLU A 128 -2.21 -19.56 -24.21
N SER A 129 -2.66 -20.49 -23.36
CA SER A 129 -2.39 -20.45 -21.91
C SER A 129 -0.90 -20.45 -21.58
N GLU A 130 -0.09 -21.14 -22.38
CA GLU A 130 1.37 -21.13 -22.23
C GLU A 130 1.99 -19.74 -22.45
N VAL A 131 1.45 -18.97 -23.41
CA VAL A 131 1.93 -17.61 -23.68
C VAL A 131 1.54 -16.68 -22.53
N TYR A 132 0.32 -16.83 -22.01
CA TYR A 132 -0.14 -16.08 -20.85
C TYR A 132 0.73 -16.34 -19.61
N GLU A 133 1.01 -17.62 -19.33
CA GLU A 133 1.88 -18.03 -18.22
C GLU A 133 3.31 -17.48 -18.38
N LYS A 134 3.87 -17.51 -19.59
CA LYS A 134 5.18 -16.92 -19.90
C LYS A 134 5.22 -15.43 -19.61
N VAL A 135 4.14 -14.71 -19.91
CA VAL A 135 4.05 -13.26 -19.64
C VAL A 135 3.93 -13.02 -18.14
N ARG A 136 3.11 -13.79 -17.40
CA ARG A 136 3.03 -13.69 -15.94
C ARG A 136 4.38 -13.89 -15.27
N LYS A 137 5.16 -14.88 -15.70
CA LYS A 137 6.51 -15.10 -15.15
C LYS A 137 7.46 -13.92 -15.30
N ARG A 138 7.22 -13.01 -16.26
CA ARG A 138 8.03 -11.78 -16.40
C ARG A 138 7.74 -10.75 -15.31
N PHE A 139 6.63 -10.88 -14.59
CA PHE A 139 6.30 -10.02 -13.45
C PHE A 139 7.28 -10.22 -12.29
N SER A 140 8.08 -11.29 -12.27
CA SER A 140 9.17 -11.46 -11.28
C SER A 140 10.22 -10.34 -11.37
N TYR A 141 10.36 -9.69 -12.53
CA TYR A 141 11.27 -8.57 -12.76
C TYR A 141 10.63 -7.19 -12.54
N LEU A 142 9.33 -7.13 -12.24
CA LEU A 142 8.64 -5.87 -11.97
C LEU A 142 8.81 -5.46 -10.51
N ASN A 143 8.69 -4.16 -10.26
CA ASN A 143 8.65 -3.58 -8.93
C ASN A 143 7.21 -3.21 -8.55
N PRO A 144 6.69 -3.68 -7.41
CA PRO A 144 7.36 -4.43 -6.35
C PRO A 144 7.61 -5.91 -6.69
N ALA A 145 8.77 -6.44 -6.28
CA ALA A 145 9.14 -7.82 -6.53
C ALA A 145 8.18 -8.81 -5.84
N GLY A 146 7.79 -9.87 -6.54
CA GLY A 146 6.84 -10.86 -6.03
C GLY A 146 5.37 -10.59 -6.36
N ILE A 147 5.10 -9.54 -7.15
CA ILE A 147 3.76 -9.22 -7.67
C ILE A 147 3.31 -10.23 -8.74
N GLY A 148 2.02 -10.55 -8.77
CA GLY A 148 1.47 -11.50 -9.74
C GLY A 148 1.78 -12.98 -9.42
N ALA A 149 2.24 -13.27 -8.21
CA ALA A 149 2.33 -14.62 -7.68
C ALA A 149 0.94 -15.15 -7.29
N ARG A 150 0.72 -16.46 -7.38
CA ARG A 150 -0.51 -17.13 -6.93
C ARG A 150 -0.50 -17.49 -5.45
N ASP A 151 0.70 -17.68 -4.90
CA ASP A 151 0.89 -18.11 -3.52
C ASP A 151 2.12 -17.41 -2.92
N VAL A 152 2.19 -17.36 -1.60
CA VAL A 152 3.31 -16.78 -0.84
C VAL A 152 4.64 -17.42 -1.24
N LYS A 153 4.63 -18.75 -1.49
CA LYS A 153 5.81 -19.49 -1.96
C LYS A 153 6.31 -18.98 -3.30
N GLU A 154 5.39 -18.76 -4.26
CA GLU A 154 5.74 -18.24 -5.58
C GLU A 154 6.22 -16.78 -5.48
N SER A 155 5.60 -15.96 -4.62
CA SER A 155 6.04 -14.58 -4.38
C SER A 155 7.48 -14.52 -3.86
N PHE A 156 7.85 -15.40 -2.93
CA PHE A 156 9.23 -15.49 -2.44
C PHE A 156 10.20 -16.02 -3.49
N LEU A 157 9.79 -16.94 -4.37
CA LEU A 157 10.61 -17.36 -5.50
C LEU A 157 10.87 -16.20 -6.47
N PHE A 158 9.85 -15.40 -6.78
CA PHE A 158 10.00 -14.22 -7.63
C PHE A 158 10.91 -13.17 -6.98
N GLN A 159 10.74 -12.92 -5.68
CA GLN A 159 11.63 -12.02 -4.93
C GLN A 159 13.07 -12.52 -4.89
N LEU A 160 13.27 -13.84 -4.79
CA LEU A 160 14.59 -14.46 -4.87
C LEU A 160 15.21 -14.32 -6.26
N GLU A 161 14.46 -14.58 -7.34
CA GLU A 161 14.94 -14.40 -8.72
C GLU A 161 15.30 -12.96 -9.05
N SER A 162 14.53 -11.99 -8.53
CA SER A 162 14.81 -10.57 -8.72
C SER A 162 16.10 -10.13 -8.02
N ARG A 163 16.52 -10.87 -6.99
CA ARG A 163 17.73 -10.61 -6.22
C ARG A 163 18.86 -11.41 -6.86
N GLU A 164 19.60 -10.79 -7.77
CA GLU A 164 20.82 -11.39 -8.32
C GLU A 164 21.78 -11.74 -7.17
N LEU A 165 21.87 -13.03 -6.85
CA LEU A 165 22.75 -13.56 -5.82
C LEU A 165 23.96 -14.17 -6.51
N ASP A 166 25.15 -13.61 -6.25
CA ASP A 166 26.41 -14.09 -6.84
C ASP A 166 26.76 -15.53 -6.45
N ASN A 167 26.22 -16.02 -5.32
CA ASN A 167 26.50 -17.34 -4.78
C ASN A 167 25.38 -18.33 -5.14
N ASN A 168 25.60 -19.13 -6.19
CA ASN A 168 24.68 -20.19 -6.63
C ASN A 168 24.31 -21.17 -5.50
N GLU A 169 25.23 -21.50 -4.60
CA GLU A 169 24.96 -22.40 -3.47
C GLU A 169 23.91 -21.82 -2.51
N LEU A 170 24.00 -20.51 -2.24
CA LEU A 170 23.07 -19.83 -1.35
C LEU A 170 21.70 -19.66 -2.00
N TYR A 171 21.65 -19.46 -3.33
CA TYR A 171 20.41 -19.42 -4.10
C TYR A 171 19.67 -20.76 -4.03
N GLU A 172 20.37 -21.88 -4.26
CA GLU A 172 19.78 -23.21 -4.19
C GLU A 172 19.28 -23.55 -2.79
N GLU A 173 20.03 -23.20 -1.74
CA GLU A 173 19.58 -23.40 -0.36
C GLU A 173 18.33 -22.56 -0.03
N ALA A 174 18.32 -21.28 -0.40
CA ALA A 174 17.16 -20.42 -0.20
C ALA A 174 15.93 -20.96 -0.96
N ARG A 175 16.11 -21.44 -2.19
CA ARG A 175 15.05 -22.08 -2.99
C ARG A 175 14.52 -23.36 -2.33
N LYS A 176 15.38 -24.22 -1.79
CA LYS A 176 14.97 -25.41 -1.03
C LYS A 176 14.16 -25.05 0.21
N ILE A 177 14.59 -24.02 0.95
CA ILE A 177 13.89 -23.52 2.14
C ILE A 177 12.50 -22.99 1.76
N ILE A 178 12.37 -22.22 0.66
CA ILE A 178 11.08 -21.70 0.20
C ILE A 178 10.12 -22.84 -0.17
N LEU A 179 10.59 -23.86 -0.88
CA LEU A 179 9.77 -25.02 -1.24
C LEU A 179 9.28 -25.80 -0.01
N ASN A 180 10.12 -25.89 1.04
CA ASN A 180 9.87 -26.62 2.27
C ASN A 180 9.73 -25.70 3.50
N LEU A 181 8.98 -24.60 3.39
CA LEU A 181 8.76 -23.65 4.49
C LEU A 181 8.30 -24.32 5.80
N GLU A 182 7.49 -25.37 5.73
CA GLU A 182 7.00 -26.09 6.93
C GLU A 182 8.10 -26.92 7.63
N LYS A 183 9.04 -27.48 6.87
CA LYS A 183 10.11 -28.36 7.36
C LYS A 183 11.49 -27.71 7.34
N HIS A 184 11.55 -26.39 7.17
CA HIS A 184 12.81 -25.68 7.00
C HIS A 184 13.79 -25.84 8.17
N HIS A 185 13.31 -26.23 9.36
CA HIS A 185 14.14 -26.51 10.54
C HIS A 185 15.10 -27.69 10.35
N GLU A 186 14.81 -28.62 9.43
CA GLU A 186 15.68 -29.76 9.12
C GLU A 186 16.98 -29.32 8.43
N PHE A 187 16.94 -28.21 7.68
CA PHE A 187 18.08 -27.61 6.99
C PHE A 187 18.91 -26.67 7.89
N SER A 188 18.58 -26.59 9.19
CA SER A 188 19.31 -25.74 10.15
C SER A 188 20.79 -26.12 10.31
N LYS A 189 21.22 -27.29 9.82
CA LYS A 189 22.60 -27.76 9.86
C LYS A 189 23.46 -27.18 8.72
N ASP A 190 22.84 -26.57 7.73
CA ASP A 190 23.55 -26.10 6.54
C ASP A 190 24.26 -24.77 6.79
N PHE A 191 25.49 -24.65 6.27
CA PHE A 191 26.35 -23.50 6.50
C PHE A 191 25.75 -22.17 5.99
N TYR A 192 24.93 -22.24 4.94
CA TYR A 192 24.28 -21.07 4.34
C TYR A 192 22.87 -20.80 4.89
N TYR A 193 22.34 -21.66 5.76
CA TYR A 193 20.97 -21.58 6.26
C TYR A 193 20.67 -20.22 6.94
N GLU A 194 21.54 -19.77 7.84
CA GLU A 194 21.34 -18.49 8.54
C GLU A 194 21.37 -17.30 7.57
N LYS A 195 22.25 -17.34 6.57
CA LYS A 195 22.36 -16.29 5.54
C LYS A 195 21.11 -16.29 4.65
N ALA A 196 20.65 -17.45 4.23
CA ALA A 196 19.41 -17.62 3.46
C ALA A 196 18.20 -17.12 4.26
N LEU A 197 18.08 -17.47 5.54
CA LEU A 197 17.01 -16.96 6.41
C LEU A 197 17.03 -15.44 6.56
N LYS A 198 18.21 -14.82 6.67
CA LYS A 198 18.33 -13.37 6.74
C LYS A 198 17.82 -12.70 5.46
N ILE A 199 18.07 -13.31 4.30
CA ILE A 199 17.57 -12.88 3.00
C ILE A 199 16.04 -13.04 2.94
N LEU A 200 15.52 -14.21 3.30
CA LEU A 200 14.07 -14.47 3.29
C LEU A 200 13.30 -13.55 4.24
N LYS A 201 13.86 -13.21 5.41
CA LYS A 201 13.26 -12.25 6.34
C LYS A 201 13.18 -10.82 5.81
N SER A 202 13.99 -10.48 4.80
CA SER A 202 13.94 -9.17 4.15
C SER A 202 12.90 -9.07 3.03
N PHE A 203 12.26 -10.18 2.68
CA PHE A 203 11.23 -10.22 1.65
C PHE A 203 9.93 -9.58 2.14
N LYS A 204 9.23 -8.93 1.21
CA LYS A 204 7.95 -8.25 1.45
C LYS A 204 6.83 -9.27 1.38
N ASN A 205 5.97 -9.30 2.40
CA ASN A 205 4.78 -10.14 2.44
C ASN A 205 3.63 -9.40 3.14
N PRO A 206 2.58 -8.95 2.44
CA PRO A 206 2.30 -9.13 1.00
C PRO A 206 3.23 -8.32 0.07
N PRO A 207 3.36 -8.67 -1.23
CA PRO A 207 4.26 -7.95 -2.13
C PRO A 207 3.89 -6.47 -2.31
N ALA A 208 2.59 -6.13 -2.20
CA ALA A 208 2.08 -4.77 -2.33
C ALA A 208 2.13 -3.90 -1.05
N ILE A 209 2.87 -4.28 0.01
CA ILE A 209 2.90 -3.55 1.31
C ILE A 209 3.05 -2.04 1.18
N GLU A 210 3.87 -1.56 0.23
CA GLU A 210 4.15 -0.12 0.06
C GLU A 210 2.96 0.68 -0.47
N PHE A 211 1.98 0.00 -1.07
CA PHE A 211 0.80 0.60 -1.70
C PHE A 211 -0.48 0.37 -0.90
N LEU A 212 -0.45 -0.48 0.12
CA LEU A 212 -1.51 -0.56 1.11
C LEU A 212 -1.58 0.80 1.82
N GLU A 213 -2.73 1.46 1.73
CA GLU A 213 -2.94 2.76 2.35
C GLU A 213 -2.53 2.67 3.83
N LYS A 214 -1.52 3.45 4.23
CA LYS A 214 -1.29 3.67 5.65
C LYS A 214 -2.59 4.22 6.19
N GLU A 215 -3.24 3.48 7.10
CA GLU A 215 -4.39 3.97 7.85
C GLU A 215 -4.12 5.42 8.20
N ILE A 216 -4.97 6.31 7.70
CA ILE A 216 -4.83 7.74 7.93
C ILE A 216 -4.83 7.89 9.45
N GLU A 217 -3.65 8.15 10.04
CA GLU A 217 -3.55 8.38 11.47
C GLU A 217 -4.49 9.54 11.78
N VAL A 218 -5.60 9.23 12.45
CA VAL A 218 -6.49 10.24 12.99
C VAL A 218 -5.71 10.88 14.13
N ILE A 219 -4.94 11.91 13.81
CA ILE A 219 -4.17 12.67 14.79
C ILE A 219 -5.19 13.30 15.76
N PRO A 220 -5.15 12.97 17.06
CA PRO A 220 -6.08 13.50 18.05
C PRO A 220 -5.91 14.99 18.32
#